data_AF-A0A932TXD6-F1
#
_entry.id   AF-A0A932TXD6-F1
#
_cell.length_a   1.000
_cell.length_b   1.000
_cell.length_c   1.000
_cell.angle_alpha   90.00
_cell.angle_beta   90.00
_cell.angle_gamma   90.00
#
_symmetry.space_group_name_H-M   'P 1'
#
loop_
_entity.id
_entity.type
_entity.pdbx_description
1 polymer ?
#
loop_
_entity_poly.entity_id
_entity_poly.type
_entity_poly.pdbx_seq_one_letter_code
_entity_poly.pdbx_strand_id
1 'polypeptide(L)' 'KMVESRVSDRGNQVELTFTVGARTYAIALNKTGEVGGHIKITEGAKVLVDRPLTQEVMEQHGLALNAGR' A
#
# COMPACT_ATOMS: atom_id res chain seq x y z
N LYS A 1 -6.21 -11.38 -10.38
CA LYS A 1 -7.50 -11.46 -9.64
C LYS A 1 -7.20 -11.21 -8.17
N MET A 2 -7.96 -10.32 -7.54
CA MET A 2 -7.85 -10.05 -6.11
C MET A 2 -8.53 -11.19 -5.33
N VAL A 3 -7.87 -11.64 -4.26
CA VAL A 3 -8.33 -12.81 -3.48
C VAL A 3 -9.07 -12.36 -2.22
N GLU A 4 -8.60 -11.29 -1.58
CA GLU A 4 -9.16 -10.78 -0.32
C GLU A 4 -8.87 -9.27 -0.18
N SER A 5 -9.80 -8.51 0.41
CA SER A 5 -9.56 -7.20 1.02
C SER A 5 -10.15 -7.11 2.41
N ARG A 6 -9.50 -6.28 3.22
CA ARG A 6 -10.02 -5.82 4.50
C ARG A 6 -9.66 -4.36 4.72
N VAL A 7 -10.65 -3.59 5.17
CA VAL A 7 -10.42 -2.26 5.76
C VAL A 7 -10.58 -2.41 7.27
N SER A 8 -9.63 -1.86 8.02
CA SER A 8 -9.69 -1.86 9.49
C SER A 8 -9.39 -0.49 10.07
N ASP A 9 -10.08 -0.20 11.17
CA ASP A 9 -9.87 0.98 11.98
C ASP A 9 -8.81 0.69 13.04
N ARG A 10 -7.77 1.52 13.11
CA ARG A 10 -6.67 1.42 14.08
C ARG A 10 -6.55 2.70 14.91
N GLY A 11 -7.68 3.27 15.34
CA GLY A 11 -7.71 4.50 16.14
C GLY A 11 -7.41 5.71 15.26
N ASN A 12 -6.16 6.17 15.23
CA ASN A 12 -5.75 7.34 14.42
C ASN A 12 -5.45 7.00 12.96
N GLN A 13 -5.53 5.73 12.58
CA GLN A 13 -5.26 5.26 11.22
C GLN A 13 -6.39 4.40 10.67
N VAL A 14 -6.53 4.40 9.35
CA VAL A 14 -7.26 3.40 8.59
C VAL A 14 -6.25 2.54 7.85
N GLU A 15 -6.36 1.22 7.99
CA GLU A 15 -5.50 0.25 7.33
C GLU A 15 -6.29 -0.50 6.26
N LEU A 16 -5.84 -0.42 5.01
CA LEU A 16 -6.32 -1.21 3.89
C LEU A 16 -5.31 -2.34 3.62
N THR A 17 -5.76 -3.58 3.78
CA THR A 17 -5.00 -4.77 3.40
C THR A 17 -5.67 -5.47 2.24
N PHE A 18 -4.90 -5.86 1.22
CA PHE A 18 -5.39 -6.68 0.11
C PHE A 18 -4.32 -7.62 -0.44
N THR A 19 -4.77 -8.74 -1.00
CA THR A 19 -3.89 -9.77 -1.58
C THR A 19 -4.17 -9.95 -3.06
N VAL A 20 -3.11 -9.85 -3.88
CA VAL A 20 -3.13 -10.06 -5.33
C VAL A 20 -1.97 -10.96 -5.72
N GLY A 21 -2.29 -12.14 -6.27
CA GLY A 21 -1.27 -13.17 -6.56
C GLY A 21 -0.61 -13.65 -5.27
N ALA A 22 0.72 -13.65 -5.23
CA ALA A 22 1.52 -14.04 -4.05
C ALA A 22 1.82 -12.88 -3.08
N ARG A 23 1.34 -11.68 -3.38
CA ARG A 23 1.69 -10.46 -2.62
C ARG A 23 0.53 -9.95 -1.79
N THR A 24 0.88 -9.57 -0.57
CA THR A 24 -0.03 -8.86 0.34
C THR A 24 0.45 -7.43 0.52
N TYR A 25 -0.48 -6.50 0.34
CA TYR A 25 -0.29 -5.07 0.41
C TYR A 25 -1.02 -4.56 1.64
N ALA A 26 -0.32 -3.83 2.49
CA ALA A 26 -0.90 -3.12 3.62
C ALA A 26 -0.59 -1.63 3.48
N ILE A 27 -1.63 -0.82 3.47
CA ILE A 27 -1.57 0.63 3.36
C ILE A 27 -2.24 1.21 4.60
N ALA A 28 -1.47 1.91 5.43
CA ALA A 28 -2.00 2.66 6.56
C ALA A 28 -2.05 4.15 6.21
N LEU A 29 -3.20 4.77 6.42
CA LEU A 29 -3.44 6.19 6.22
C LEU A 29 -3.83 6.84 7.54
N ASN A 30 -3.22 7.96 7.87
CA ASN A 30 -3.65 8.77 9.01
C ASN A 30 -5.06 9.30 8.78
N LYS A 31 -5.92 9.26 9.80
CA LYS A 31 -7.26 9.87 9.76
C LYS A 31 -7.23 11.38 9.97
N THR A 32 -6.23 11.85 10.70
CA THR A 32 -6.04 13.25 11.13
C THR A 32 -4.55 13.56 11.24
N GLY A 33 -4.19 14.85 11.28
CA GLY A 33 -2.80 15.31 11.36
C GLY A 33 -2.15 15.50 9.99
N GLU A 34 -0.82 15.44 9.93
CA GLU A 34 -0.08 15.57 8.67
C GLU A 34 -0.47 14.45 7.69
N VAL A 35 -0.52 14.81 6.39
CA VAL A 35 -0.76 13.87 5.30
C VAL A 35 0.37 12.85 5.28
N GLY A 36 0.09 11.70 5.88
CA GLY A 36 1.04 10.68 6.23
C GLY A 36 0.44 9.30 6.02
N GLY A 37 1.29 8.35 5.69
CA GLY A 37 0.89 6.96 5.61
C GLY A 37 2.10 6.05 5.61
N HIS A 38 1.82 4.76 5.64
CA HIS A 38 2.84 3.73 5.61
C HIS A 38 2.43 2.66 4.61
N ILE A 39 3.37 2.22 3.79
CA ILE A 39 3.16 1.11 2.87
C ILE A 39 4.07 -0.05 3.22
N LYS A 40 3.46 -1.23 3.31
CA LYS A 40 4.17 -2.49 3.45
C LYS A 40 3.71 -3.46 2.36
N ILE A 41 4.68 -4.07 1.69
CA ILE A 41 4.44 -5.11 0.69
C ILE A 41 5.24 -6.33 1.09
N THR A 42 4.56 -7.47 1.13
CA THR A 42 5.17 -8.75 1.49
C THR A 42 4.86 -9.81 0.45
N GLU A 43 5.77 -10.78 0.31
CA GLU A 43 5.59 -12.01 -0.46
C GLU A 43 5.93 -13.18 0.46
N GLY A 44 4.91 -13.85 0.99
CA GLY A 44 5.07 -14.78 2.11
C GLY A 44 5.68 -14.09 3.33
N ALA A 45 6.79 -14.62 3.86
CA ALA A 45 7.51 -14.04 5.00
C ALA A 45 8.50 -12.93 4.60
N LYS A 46 8.70 -12.69 3.30
CA LYS A 46 9.68 -11.70 2.81
C LYS A 46 9.04 -10.32 2.72
N VAL A 47 9.69 -9.32 3.31
CA VAL A 47 9.33 -7.91 3.16
C VAL A 47 10.01 -7.35 1.90
N LEU A 48 9.20 -6.84 0.96
CA LEU A 48 9.66 -6.22 -0.28
C LEU A 48 9.72 -4.69 -0.17
N VAL A 49 8.77 -4.10 0.56
CA VAL A 49 8.65 -2.67 0.82
C VAL A 49 8.13 -2.48 2.24
N ASP A 50 8.69 -1.53 2.99
CA ASP A 50 8.29 -1.14 4.35
C ASP A 50 8.80 0.29 4.59
N ARG A 51 7.95 1.31 4.37
CA ARG A 51 8.36 2.73 4.38
C ARG A 51 7.19 3.71 4.50
N PRO A 52 7.45 4.99 4.83
CA PRO A 52 6.46 6.06 4.72
C PRO A 52 5.94 6.24 3.28
N LEU A 53 4.63 6.48 3.12
CA LEU A 53 3.94 6.57 1.83
C LEU A 53 4.10 7.94 1.15
N THR A 54 4.17 9.02 1.93
CA THR A 54 3.97 10.40 1.43
C THR A 54 5.15 11.34 1.67
N GLN A 55 6.17 10.92 2.44
CA GLN A 55 7.34 11.76 2.69
C GLN A 55 8.41 11.64 1.58
N GLU A 56 8.39 10.55 0.82
CA GLU A 56 9.20 10.38 -0.38
C GLU A 56 8.29 9.88 -1.50
N VAL A 57 8.06 10.72 -2.52
CA VAL A 57 7.37 10.27 -3.74
C VAL A 57 8.26 9.23 -4.40
N MET A 58 7.88 7.96 -4.30
CA MET A 58 8.60 6.88 -4.97
C MET A 58 8.45 7.05 -6.49
N GLU A 59 9.56 7.09 -7.23
CA GLU A 59 9.52 7.00 -8.69
C GLU A 59 8.78 5.72 -9.08
N GLN A 60 7.65 5.89 -9.75
CA GLN A 60 6.89 4.77 -10.28
C GLN A 60 7.54 4.29 -11.58
N HIS A 61 8.60 3.48 -11.48
CA HIS A 61 9.09 2.78 -12.66
C HIS A 61 8.08 1.70 -13.08
N GLY A 62 7.53 1.86 -14.29
CA GLY A 62 6.67 0.85 -14.94
C GLY A 62 5.16 1.01 -14.75
N LEU A 63 4.66 2.13 -14.22
CA LEU A 63 3.21 2.43 -14.13
C LEU A 63 2.74 3.52 -15.10
N ALA A 64 3.59 3.97 -16.03
CA ALA A 64 3.09 4.57 -17.26
C ALA A 64 2.38 3.47 -18.05
N LEU A 65 1.10 3.26 -17.71
CA LEU A 65 0.15 2.54 -18.51
C LEU A 65 0.34 2.95 -19.96
N ASN A 66 0.36 1.94 -20.83
CA ASN A 66 0.04 2.04 -22.24
C ASN A 66 -1.06 3.09 -22.45
N ALA A 67 -0.67 4.34 -22.71
CA ALA A 67 -1.57 5.39 -23.10
C ALA A 67 -1.71 5.29 -24.61
N GLY A 68 -2.81 4.67 -25.04
CA GLY A 68 -3.32 4.77 -26.40
C GLY A 68 -2.65 3.85 -27.41
N ARG A 69 -3.35 2.78 -27.77
CA ARG A 69 -3.39 2.33 -29.17
C ARG A 69 -4.84 2.28 -29.61
#